data_AF-A0A0D2M0T0-F1
#
_entry.id   AF-A0A0D2M0T0-F1
#
_cell.length_a   1.000
_cell.length_b   1.000
_cell.length_c   1.000
_cell.angle_alpha   90.00
_cell.angle_beta   90.00
_cell.angle_gamma   90.00
#
_symmetry.space_group_name_H-M   'P 1'
#
loop_
_entity.id
_entity.type
_entity.pdbx_description
1 polymer ?
#
loop_
_entity_poly.entity_id
_entity_poly.type
_entity_poly.pdbx_seq_one_letter_code
_entity_poly.pdbx_strand_id
1 'polypeptide(L)' 'MVKLVSMEQEAAHQSIRHARQRGMDAAKKAFKGASEDDRKRAEKEVQKLYDRFIAETDRLRKAKEAELREHRD' A
#
# COMPACT_ATOMS: atom_id res chain seq x y z
N MET A 1 -4.23 9.47 21.44
CA MET A 1 -3.42 9.77 20.23
C MET A 1 -2.79 8.54 19.60
N VAL A 2 -2.01 7.72 20.30
CA VAL A 2 -1.42 6.48 19.72
C VAL A 2 -2.47 5.56 19.06
N LYS A 3 -3.61 5.32 19.72
CA LYS A 3 -4.72 4.53 19.15
C LYS A 3 -5.27 5.08 17.82
N LEU A 4 -5.28 6.41 17.66
CA LEU A 4 -5.73 7.06 16.42
C LEU A 4 -4.75 6.78 15.27
N VAL A 5 -3.44 6.84 15.54
CA VAL A 5 -2.41 6.52 14.54
C VAL A 5 -2.56 5.08 14.04
N SER A 6 -2.87 4.13 14.92
CA SER A 6 -3.12 2.74 14.51
C SER A 6 -4.38 2.60 13.63
N MET A 7 -5.46 3.32 13.96
CA MET A 7 -6.68 3.32 13.13
C MET A 7 -6.43 3.90 11.73
N GLU A 8 -5.68 5.00 11.63
CA GLU A 8 -5.31 5.61 10.35
C GLU A 8 -4.40 4.68 9.51
N GLN A 9 -3.45 3.98 10.16
CA GLN A 9 -2.62 2.98 9.49
C GLN A 9 -3.48 1.86 8.88
N GLU A 10 -4.45 1.33 9.62
CA GLU A 10 -5.34 0.27 9.13
C GLU A 10 -6.19 0.74 7.95
N ALA A 11 -6.73 1.97 8.01
CA ALA A 11 -7.48 2.57 6.91
C ALA A 11 -6.60 2.78 5.65
N ALA A 12 -5.36 3.23 5.83
CA ALA A 12 -4.39 3.35 4.75
C ALA A 12 -4.06 1.98 4.13
N HIS A 13 -3.82 0.95 4.94
CA HIS A 13 -3.56 -0.41 4.46
C HIS A 13 -4.75 -0.98 3.67
N GLN A 14 -5.98 -0.79 4.13
CA GLN A 14 -7.17 -1.20 3.39
C GLN A 14 -7.26 -0.49 2.03
N SER A 15 -7.03 0.83 2.01
CA SER A 15 -7.05 1.63 0.78
C SER A 15 -5.98 1.18 -0.22
N ILE A 16 -4.76 0.91 0.25
CA ILE A 16 -3.64 0.40 -0.56
C ILE A 16 -3.97 -0.99 -1.14
N ARG A 17 -4.55 -1.89 -0.34
CA ARG A 17 -5.00 -3.21 -0.82
C ARG A 17 -6.08 -3.10 -1.89
N HIS A 18 -7.06 -2.20 -1.70
CA HIS A 18 -8.09 -1.94 -2.70
C HIS A 18 -7.53 -1.34 -3.99
N ALA A 19 -6.52 -0.46 -3.89
CA ALA A 19 -5.82 0.08 -5.05
C ALA A 19 -5.05 -1.01 -5.81
N ARG A 20 -4.35 -1.91 -5.10
CA ARG A 20 -3.68 -3.08 -5.70
C ARG A 20 -4.69 -3.96 -6.45
N GLN A 21 -5.80 -4.32 -5.82
CA GLN A 21 -6.83 -5.15 -6.45
C GLN A 21 -7.33 -4.50 -7.75
N ARG A 22 -7.69 -3.21 -7.70
CA ARG A 22 -8.12 -2.46 -8.88
C ARG A 22 -7.06 -2.40 -9.97
N GLY A 23 -5.79 -2.21 -9.60
CA GLY A 23 -4.66 -2.22 -10.53
C GLY A 23 -4.46 -3.59 -11.21
N MET A 24 -4.55 -4.67 -10.45
CA MET A 24 -4.44 -6.04 -10.98
C MET A 24 -5.62 -6.38 -11.92
N ASP A 25 -6.84 -5.99 -11.55
CA ASP A 25 -8.02 -6.19 -12.40
C ASP A 25 -7.94 -5.37 -13.69
N ALA A 26 -7.41 -4.15 -13.62
CA ALA A 26 -7.15 -3.31 -14.79
C ALA A 26 -6.09 -3.94 -15.71
N ALA A 27 -4.99 -4.43 -15.16
CA ALA A 27 -3.95 -5.12 -15.92
C ALA A 27 -4.52 -6.37 -16.64
N LYS A 28 -5.29 -7.20 -15.92
CA LYS A 28 -5.93 -8.38 -16.50
C LYS A 28 -6.88 -8.05 -17.66
N LYS A 29 -7.60 -6.93 -17.58
CA LYS A 29 -8.49 -6.46 -18.65
C LYS A 29 -7.71 -5.86 -19.82
N ALA A 30 -6.72 -5.02 -19.55
CA ALA A 30 -5.92 -4.34 -20.57
C ALA A 30 -5.13 -5.30 -21.46
N PHE A 31 -4.63 -6.41 -20.89
CA PHE A 31 -3.85 -7.41 -21.61
C PHE A 31 -4.66 -8.63 -22.04
N LYS A 32 -6.00 -8.53 -22.10
CA LYS A 32 -6.86 -9.61 -22.58
C LYS A 32 -6.67 -9.79 -24.09
N GLY A 33 -5.95 -10.84 -24.50
CA GLY A 33 -5.62 -11.12 -25.90
C GLY A 33 -4.28 -10.51 -26.36
N ALA A 34 -3.48 -9.97 -25.44
CA ALA A 34 -2.14 -9.44 -25.70
C ALA A 34 -1.04 -10.35 -25.10
N SER A 35 0.22 -9.93 -25.19
CA SER A 35 1.38 -10.68 -24.67
C SER A 35 1.30 -10.91 -23.16
N GLU A 36 1.56 -12.15 -22.73
CA GLU A 36 1.62 -12.52 -21.31
C GLU A 36 2.74 -11.78 -20.56
N ASP A 37 3.84 -11.46 -21.26
CA ASP A 37 4.98 -10.76 -20.67
C ASP A 37 4.64 -9.32 -20.28
N ASP A 38 3.83 -8.63 -21.09
CA ASP A 38 3.37 -7.27 -20.77
C ASP A 38 2.45 -7.26 -19.56
N ARG A 39 1.56 -8.26 -19.47
CA ARG A 39 0.72 -8.45 -18.28
C ARG A 39 1.56 -8.67 -17.02
N LYS A 40 2.55 -9.58 -17.08
CA LYS A 40 3.45 -9.86 -15.95
C LYS A 40 4.25 -8.62 -15.54
N ARG A 41 4.72 -7.81 -16.50
CA ARG A 41 5.40 -6.54 -16.23
C ARG A 41 4.49 -5.56 -15.49
N ALA A 42 3.26 -5.37 -15.96
CA ALA A 42 2.31 -4.47 -15.32
C ALA A 42 1.91 -4.94 -13.91
N GLU A 43 1.61 -6.23 -13.74
CA GLU A 43 1.32 -6.82 -12.42
C GLU A 43 2.50 -6.65 -11.44
N LYS A 44 3.74 -6.80 -11.92
CA LYS A 44 4.95 -6.60 -11.12
C LYS A 44 5.11 -5.15 -10.64
N GLU A 45 4.83 -4.17 -11.50
CA GLU A 45 4.89 -2.76 -11.10
C GLU A 45 3.80 -2.41 -10.08
N VAL A 46 2.58 -2.91 -10.26
CA VAL A 46 1.50 -2.76 -9.27
C VAL A 46 1.90 -3.36 -7.92
N GLN A 47 2.51 -4.55 -7.93
CA GLN A 47 3.01 -5.20 -6.71
C GLN A 47 4.11 -4.38 -6.04
N LYS A 48 5.07 -3.87 -6.82
CA LYS A 48 6.16 -3.02 -6.30
C LYS A 48 5.64 -1.75 -5.63
N LEU A 49 4.63 -1.11 -6.21
CA LEU A 49 3.97 0.06 -5.60
C LEU A 49 3.27 -0.31 -4.29
N TYR A 50 2.54 -1.43 -4.27
CA TYR A 50 1.92 -1.94 -3.05
C TYR A 50 2.95 -2.15 -1.93
N ASP A 51 4.05 -2.87 -2.21
CA ASP A 51 5.07 -3.19 -1.21
C ASP A 51 5.74 -1.91 -0.68
N ARG A 52 6.03 -0.96 -1.57
CA ARG A 52 6.59 0.35 -1.20
C ARG A 52 5.67 1.10 -0.23
N PHE A 53 4.38 1.25 -0.57
CA PHE A 53 3.47 2.07 0.24
C PHE A 53 3.09 1.42 1.56
N ILE A 54 3.05 0.08 1.64
CA ILE A 54 2.92 -0.62 2.93
C ILE A 54 4.13 -0.31 3.82
N ALA A 55 5.35 -0.47 3.30
CA ALA A 55 6.57 -0.19 4.07
C ALA A 55 6.66 1.28 4.51
N GLU A 56 6.25 2.21 3.65
CA GLU A 56 6.21 3.64 3.95
C GLU A 56 5.17 3.96 5.04
N THR A 57 3.97 3.39 4.95
CA THR A 57 2.91 3.55 5.97
C THR A 57 3.38 3.03 7.33
N ASP A 58 4.00 1.86 7.37
CA ASP A 58 4.54 1.28 8.60
C ASP A 58 5.67 2.13 9.20
N ARG A 59 6.53 2.72 8.35
CA ARG A 59 7.58 3.65 8.78
C ARG A 59 6.99 4.92 9.39
N LEU A 60 6.01 5.53 8.72
CA LEU A 60 5.35 6.75 9.19
C LEU A 60 4.63 6.52 10.52
N ARG A 61 3.93 5.39 10.66
CA ARG A 61 3.32 5.00 11.95
C ARG A 61 4.35 4.95 13.07
N LYS A 62 5.46 4.23 12.88
CA LYS A 62 6.50 4.09 13.90
C LYS A 62 7.08 5.45 14.30
N ALA A 63 7.37 6.31 13.32
CA ALA A 63 7.88 7.65 13.58
C ALA A 63 6.88 8.49 14.39
N LYS A 64 5.60 8.46 14.02
CA LYS A 64 4.56 9.22 14.73
C LYS A 64 4.28 8.67 16.13
N GLU A 65 4.32 7.35 16.30
CA GLU A 65 4.17 6.72 17.62
C GLU A 65 5.33 7.06 18.56
N ALA A 66 6.56 7.15 18.05
CA ALA A 66 7.74 7.55 18.83
C ALA A 66 7.62 9.02 19.28
N GLU A 67 7.33 9.93 18.33
CA GLU A 67 7.11 11.36 18.63
C GLU A 67 6.02 11.56 19.69
N LEU A 68 4.90 10.84 19.59
CA LEU A 68 3.80 10.91 20.55
C LEU A 68 4.14 10.34 21.93
N ARG A 69 5.15 9.47 22.06
CA ARG A 69 5.62 8.95 23.35
C ARG A 69 6.60 9.94 23.99
N GLU A 70 7.57 10.44 23.24
CA GLU A 70 8.55 11.42 23.73
C GLU A 70 7.88 12.73 24.20
N HIS A 71 6.79 13.14 23.56
CA HIS A 71 6.06 14.36 23.94
C HIS A 71 5.09 14.15 25.13
N ARG A 72 5.01 12.93 25.66
CA ARG A 72 4.11 12.54 26.75
C ARG A 72 4.84 12.32 28.08
N ASP A 73 6.17 12.30 28.05
CA ASP A 73 7.07 12.29 29.21
C ASP A 73 7.40 13.75 29.63
#